data_AF-A0A7C2J338-F1
#
_entry.id   AF-A0A7C2J338-F1
#
_cell.length_a   1.000
_cell.length_b   1.000
_cell.length_c   1.000
_cell.angle_alpha   90.00
_cell.angle_beta   90.00
_cell.angle_gamma   90.00
#
_symmetry.space_group_name_H-M   'P 1'
#
loop_
_entity.id
_entity.type
_entity.pdbx_description
1 polymer ?
#
loop_
_entity_poly.entity_id
_entity_poly.type
_entity_poly.pdbx_seq_one_letter_code
_entity_poly.pdbx_strand_id
1 'polypeptide(L)'
;MPIDGACLPTSPNLLPNAPRPYRAGVHEGVDFYDGFACAHIGKGTPVRAAKAGVVVRADHDYRPLTPQELDELLRRSQSQGYTDEQALDRFRGRQVWIDHGGGVVTRYAHLDGVAADLQVGMRVEAGQVIGYVGNTGTPQEVTAPDTEFHLHFEIRVGDSYLGKGLPYDELVAVLRRAFSP
;
A
#
# COMPACT_ATOMS: atom_id res chain seq x y z
N MET A 1 -1.57 9.29 -10.27
CA MET A 1 -0.37 8.86 -9.53
C MET A 1 -0.52 9.27 -8.07
N PRO A 2 -0.14 8.45 -7.06
CA PRO A 2 -0.33 8.79 -5.64
C PRO A 2 0.82 9.60 -5.02
N ILE A 3 1.91 9.84 -5.76
CA ILE A 3 3.04 10.68 -5.36
C ILE A 3 3.38 11.61 -6.54
N ASP A 4 3.61 12.89 -6.26
CA ASP A 4 3.96 13.87 -7.30
C ASP A 4 5.29 13.54 -7.96
N GLY A 5 5.35 13.63 -9.29
CA GLY A 5 6.56 13.35 -10.08
C GLY A 5 6.94 11.87 -10.14
N ALA A 6 6.23 10.99 -9.44
CA ALA A 6 6.55 9.57 -9.43
C ALA A 6 6.16 8.89 -10.76
N CYS A 7 6.93 7.88 -11.15
CA CYS A 7 6.63 6.98 -12.25
C CYS A 7 6.32 5.58 -11.72
N LEU A 8 5.63 4.77 -12.53
CA LEU A 8 5.40 3.36 -12.22
C LEU A 8 6.75 2.63 -12.12
N PRO A 9 7.06 1.95 -10.99
CA PRO A 9 8.27 1.15 -10.87
C PRO A 9 8.30 0.02 -11.90
N THR A 10 9.50 -0.34 -12.36
CA THR A 10 9.70 -1.41 -13.36
C THR A 10 10.23 -2.70 -12.77
N SER A 11 10.68 -2.69 -11.50
CA SER A 11 11.17 -3.87 -10.80
C SER A 11 10.00 -4.82 -10.53
N PRO A 12 10.03 -6.09 -11.01
CA PRO A 12 8.95 -7.04 -10.79
C PRO A 12 8.63 -7.28 -9.31
N ASN A 13 9.63 -7.15 -8.43
CA ASN A 13 9.44 -7.34 -6.99
C ASN A 13 8.58 -6.26 -6.32
N LEU A 14 8.42 -5.11 -6.98
CA LEU A 14 7.62 -3.97 -6.51
C LEU A 14 6.21 -3.93 -7.13
N LEU A 15 5.84 -4.94 -7.92
CA LEU A 15 4.57 -5.02 -8.63
C LEU A 15 3.65 -6.11 -8.04
N PRO A 16 2.35 -6.11 -8.37
CA PRO A 16 1.44 -7.14 -7.92
C PRO A 16 1.89 -8.54 -8.34
N ASN A 17 1.48 -9.55 -7.57
CA ASN A 17 1.85 -10.96 -7.73
C ASN A 17 3.31 -11.30 -7.39
N ALA A 18 4.16 -10.33 -7.05
CA ALA A 18 5.51 -10.63 -6.57
C ALA A 18 5.44 -11.50 -5.30
N PRO A 19 6.27 -12.56 -5.19
CA PRO A 19 6.26 -13.40 -3.99
C PRO A 19 6.70 -12.60 -2.77
N ARG A 20 6.12 -12.92 -1.61
CA ARG A 20 6.51 -12.41 -0.29
C ARG A 20 6.80 -13.61 0.63
N PRO A 21 7.94 -14.32 0.42
CA PRO A 21 8.21 -15.60 1.08
C PRO A 21 8.26 -15.50 2.60
N TYR A 22 8.71 -14.36 3.14
CA TYR A 22 8.80 -14.14 4.58
C TYR A 22 7.44 -14.28 5.31
N ARG A 23 6.33 -14.02 4.61
CA ARG A 23 4.96 -14.16 5.12
C ARG A 23 4.12 -15.17 4.35
N ALA A 24 4.75 -16.07 3.60
CA ALA A 24 4.08 -17.05 2.73
C ALA A 24 3.01 -16.41 1.83
N GLY A 25 3.24 -15.20 1.33
CA GLY A 25 2.21 -14.41 0.65
C GLY A 25 2.59 -13.95 -0.74
N VAL A 26 1.73 -13.13 -1.31
CA VAL A 26 1.98 -12.38 -2.53
C VAL A 26 1.80 -10.89 -2.29
N HIS A 27 2.41 -10.09 -3.14
CA HIS A 27 2.29 -8.66 -3.16
C HIS A 27 0.99 -8.23 -3.86
N GLU A 28 0.16 -7.43 -3.20
CA GLU A 28 -1.21 -7.09 -3.67
C GLU A 28 -1.32 -5.69 -4.28
N GLY A 29 -0.18 -5.04 -4.57
CA GLY A 29 -0.14 -3.64 -4.99
C GLY A 29 1.18 -3.27 -5.67
N VAL A 30 1.42 -1.96 -5.75
CA VAL A 30 2.65 -1.36 -6.27
C VAL A 30 3.37 -0.68 -5.12
N ASP A 31 4.65 -0.98 -4.96
CA ASP A 31 5.51 -0.36 -3.95
C ASP A 31 6.33 0.77 -4.57
N PHE A 32 6.16 1.99 -4.08
CA PHE A 32 6.91 3.16 -4.50
C PHE A 32 8.03 3.44 -3.50
N TYR A 33 9.26 3.09 -3.91
CA TYR A 33 10.49 3.30 -3.15
C TYR A 33 11.36 4.41 -3.75
N ASP A 34 12.23 4.99 -2.92
CA ASP A 34 13.29 5.89 -3.37
C ASP A 34 14.18 5.22 -4.43
N GLY A 35 14.51 5.95 -5.49
CA GLY A 35 15.34 5.43 -6.59
C GLY A 35 14.64 4.45 -7.55
N PHE A 36 13.40 4.02 -7.27
CA PHE A 36 12.64 3.11 -8.14
C PHE A 36 11.45 3.76 -8.86
N ALA A 37 11.08 4.98 -8.46
CA ALA A 37 9.84 5.62 -8.89
C ALA A 37 10.03 7.04 -9.45
N CYS A 38 11.20 7.38 -10.01
CA CYS A 38 11.49 8.70 -10.64
C CYS A 38 11.36 9.95 -9.74
N ALA A 39 11.00 9.79 -8.47
CA ALA A 39 10.87 10.85 -7.48
C ALA A 39 11.62 10.46 -6.21
N HIS A 40 11.96 11.47 -5.39
CA HIS A 40 12.47 11.21 -4.06
C HIS A 40 11.31 10.76 -3.15
N ILE A 41 11.46 9.59 -2.53
CA ILE A 41 10.47 9.02 -1.64
C ILE A 41 11.13 8.67 -0.31
N GLY A 42 10.71 9.33 0.75
CA GLY A 42 11.19 9.07 2.11
C GLY A 42 10.08 9.28 3.13
N LYS A 43 10.42 9.10 4.41
CA LYS A 43 9.49 9.41 5.50
C LYS A 43 8.96 10.84 5.36
N GLY A 44 7.65 11.01 5.44
CA GLY A 44 7.02 12.31 5.32
C GLY A 44 6.74 12.77 3.88
N THR A 45 7.14 12.03 2.84
CA THR A 45 6.76 12.36 1.45
C THR A 45 5.23 12.40 1.34
N PRO A 46 4.62 13.49 0.83
CA PRO A 46 3.17 13.59 0.71
C PRO A 46 2.58 12.50 -0.18
N VAL A 47 1.57 11.81 0.32
CA VAL A 47 0.75 10.84 -0.41
C VAL A 47 -0.55 11.52 -0.80
N ARG A 48 -0.93 11.39 -2.08
CA ARG A 48 -2.09 12.05 -2.67
C ARG A 48 -3.12 11.04 -3.15
N ALA A 49 -4.39 11.44 -3.07
CA ALA A 49 -5.49 10.69 -3.67
C ALA A 49 -5.24 10.55 -5.19
N ALA A 50 -5.07 9.33 -5.67
CA ALA A 50 -4.81 9.05 -7.08
C ALA A 50 -6.01 9.40 -7.99
N LYS A 51 -7.22 9.44 -7.41
CA LYS A 51 -8.49 9.79 -8.07
C LYS A 51 -9.45 10.36 -7.02
N ALA A 52 -10.37 11.23 -7.43
CA ALA A 52 -11.43 11.73 -6.57
C ALA A 52 -12.33 10.59 -6.06
N GLY A 53 -12.86 10.71 -4.85
CA GLY A 53 -13.67 9.67 -4.24
C GLY A 53 -14.10 10.00 -2.81
N VAL A 54 -14.60 9.01 -2.10
CA VAL A 54 -15.02 9.10 -0.69
C VAL A 54 -14.09 8.27 0.17
N VAL A 55 -13.58 8.85 1.25
CA VAL A 55 -12.75 8.14 2.22
C VAL A 55 -13.59 7.08 2.92
N VAL A 56 -13.18 5.81 2.84
CA VAL A 56 -13.85 4.68 3.51
C VAL A 56 -13.02 4.08 4.63
N ARG A 57 -11.75 4.49 4.76
CA ARG A 57 -10.89 4.21 5.92
C ARG A 57 -9.86 5.33 6.08
N ALA A 58 -9.59 5.73 7.32
CA ALA A 58 -8.55 6.68 7.70
C ALA A 58 -8.03 6.33 9.10
N ASP A 59 -6.83 5.73 9.17
CA ASP A 59 -6.28 5.21 10.43
C ASP A 59 -5.51 6.29 11.22
N HIS A 60 -6.20 7.00 12.10
CA HIS A 60 -5.57 7.97 13.01
C HIS A 60 -4.92 7.30 14.22
N ASP A 61 -5.51 6.21 14.72
CA ASP A 61 -5.10 5.55 15.98
C ASP A 61 -4.27 4.27 15.75
N TYR A 62 -3.36 4.32 14.78
CA TYR A 62 -2.48 3.18 14.48
C TYR A 62 -1.58 2.82 15.67
N ARG A 63 -1.49 1.52 15.99
CA ARG A 63 -0.54 0.97 16.96
C ARG A 63 0.47 0.03 16.27
N PRO A 64 1.79 0.27 16.43
CA PRO A 64 2.82 -0.62 15.94
C PRO A 64 2.69 -2.06 16.44
N LEU A 65 3.14 -3.01 15.61
CA LEU A 65 3.33 -4.40 16.04
C LEU A 65 4.41 -4.48 17.13
N THR A 66 4.20 -5.33 18.13
CA THR A 66 5.29 -5.72 19.02
C THR A 66 6.12 -6.83 18.35
N PRO A 67 7.37 -7.07 18.78
CA PRO A 67 8.15 -8.21 18.29
C PRO A 67 7.43 -9.56 18.42
N GLN A 68 6.70 -9.76 19.51
CA GLN A 68 5.93 -10.98 19.74
C GLN A 68 4.75 -11.11 18.77
N GLU A 69 4.00 -10.04 18.55
CA GLU A 69 2.88 -10.03 17.60
C GLU A 69 3.36 -10.26 16.17
N LEU A 70 4.49 -9.65 15.79
CA LEU A 70 5.11 -9.85 14.48
C LEU A 70 5.50 -11.33 14.28
N ASP A 71 6.20 -11.92 15.24
CA ASP A 71 6.61 -13.33 15.19
C ASP A 71 5.39 -14.27 15.12
N GLU A 72 4.32 -13.97 15.85
CA GLU A 72 3.08 -14.74 15.81
C GLU A 72 2.41 -14.71 14.42
N LEU A 73 2.28 -13.53 13.82
CA LEU A 73 1.68 -13.38 12.48
C LEU A 73 2.51 -14.06 11.40
N LEU A 74 3.83 -13.93 11.45
CA LEU A 74 4.74 -14.58 10.50
C LEU A 74 4.67 -16.10 10.65
N ARG A 75 4.77 -16.62 11.86
CA ARG A 75 4.69 -18.07 12.13
C ARG A 75 3.35 -18.65 11.71
N ARG A 76 2.24 -17.96 11.99
CA ARG A 76 0.90 -18.35 11.54
C ARG A 76 0.87 -18.44 10.02
N SER A 77 1.29 -17.39 9.32
CA SER A 77 1.30 -17.35 7.85
C SER A 77 2.14 -18.47 7.25
N GLN A 78 3.32 -18.75 7.83
CA GLN A 78 4.17 -19.86 7.40
C GLN A 78 3.51 -21.23 7.63
N SER A 79 2.92 -21.44 8.80
CA SER A 79 2.27 -22.73 9.14
C SER A 79 1.09 -23.07 8.24
N GLN A 80 0.32 -22.07 7.80
CA GLN A 80 -0.85 -22.26 6.94
C GLN A 80 -0.50 -22.20 5.44
N GLY A 81 0.70 -21.74 5.08
CA GLY A 81 1.17 -21.63 3.70
C GLY A 81 0.59 -20.46 2.90
N TYR A 82 -0.11 -19.52 3.55
CA TYR A 82 -0.63 -18.28 2.96
C TYR A 82 -0.69 -17.14 4.00
N THR A 83 -0.71 -15.87 3.58
CA THR A 83 -1.06 -14.74 4.47
C THR A 83 -2.57 -14.52 4.49
N ASP A 84 -3.23 -14.65 5.65
CA ASP A 84 -4.66 -14.34 5.79
C ASP A 84 -4.94 -12.82 5.83
N GLU A 85 -6.19 -12.41 5.60
CA GLU A 85 -6.57 -10.98 5.55
C GLU A 85 -6.30 -10.24 6.87
N GLN A 86 -6.40 -10.89 8.03
CA GLN A 86 -6.10 -10.24 9.31
C GLN A 86 -4.61 -9.95 9.44
N ALA A 87 -3.76 -10.89 9.02
CA ALA A 87 -2.32 -10.69 8.96
C ALA A 87 -1.95 -9.62 7.91
N LEU A 88 -2.55 -9.67 6.71
CA LEU A 88 -2.35 -8.66 5.67
C LEU A 88 -2.73 -7.26 6.16
N ASP A 89 -3.85 -7.10 6.85
CA ASP A 89 -4.27 -5.80 7.39
C ASP A 89 -3.25 -5.24 8.39
N ARG A 90 -2.72 -6.10 9.28
CA ARG A 90 -1.63 -5.71 10.19
C ARG A 90 -0.35 -5.36 9.44
N PHE A 91 0.02 -6.15 8.43
CA PHE A 91 1.23 -5.89 7.64
C PHE A 91 1.15 -4.62 6.79
N ARG A 92 -0.05 -4.17 6.40
CA ARG A 92 -0.25 -2.89 5.70
C ARG A 92 -0.06 -1.67 6.61
N GLY A 93 -0.08 -1.85 7.93
CA GLY A 93 0.12 -0.77 8.89
C GLY A 93 -1.01 0.27 8.85
N ARG A 94 -0.62 1.55 8.96
CA ARG A 94 -1.55 2.68 8.88
C ARG A 94 -2.02 2.88 7.43
N GLN A 95 -3.34 2.97 7.25
CA GLN A 95 -3.94 3.01 5.93
C GLN A 95 -4.93 4.18 5.74
N VAL A 96 -5.06 4.60 4.48
CA VAL A 96 -6.20 5.37 3.98
C VAL A 96 -6.80 4.59 2.82
N TRP A 97 -8.12 4.46 2.76
CA TRP A 97 -8.81 3.84 1.62
C TRP A 97 -9.82 4.83 1.03
N ILE A 98 -9.88 4.91 -0.30
CA ILE A 98 -10.79 5.79 -1.03
C ILE A 98 -11.63 4.96 -1.99
N ASP A 99 -12.96 5.03 -1.84
CA ASP A 99 -13.93 4.49 -2.78
C ASP A 99 -14.20 5.49 -3.90
N HIS A 100 -14.04 5.03 -5.14
CA HIS A 100 -14.25 5.83 -6.36
C HIS A 100 -15.58 5.53 -7.05
N GLY A 101 -16.42 4.68 -6.45
CA GLY A 101 -17.63 4.12 -7.06
C GLY A 101 -17.32 2.98 -8.03
N GLY A 102 -18.38 2.28 -8.47
CA GLY A 102 -18.26 1.18 -9.45
C GLY A 102 -17.44 -0.01 -8.97
N GLY A 103 -17.31 -0.19 -7.64
CA GLY A 103 -16.53 -1.27 -7.03
C GLY A 103 -15.01 -1.05 -7.08
N VAL A 104 -14.54 0.18 -7.36
CA VAL A 104 -13.11 0.52 -7.41
C VAL A 104 -12.70 1.26 -6.13
N VAL A 105 -11.73 0.71 -5.41
CA VAL A 105 -11.16 1.30 -4.18
C VAL A 105 -9.65 1.42 -4.33
N THR A 106 -9.06 2.56 -3.97
CA THR A 106 -7.61 2.65 -3.78
C THR A 106 -7.24 2.54 -2.31
N ARG A 107 -6.14 1.83 -2.01
CA ARG A 107 -5.60 1.70 -0.66
C ARG A 107 -4.18 2.24 -0.63
N TYR A 108 -3.89 3.06 0.37
CA TYR A 108 -2.60 3.70 0.62
C TYR A 108 -2.12 3.19 1.97
N ALA A 109 -1.01 2.47 2.01
CA ALA A 109 -0.52 1.73 3.16
C ALA A 109 0.90 2.13 3.56
N HIS A 110 1.35 1.63 4.71
CA HIS A 110 2.61 1.95 5.37
C HIS A 110 2.77 3.42 5.77
N LEU A 111 1.66 4.15 5.94
CA LEU A 111 1.70 5.59 6.15
C LEU A 111 2.35 5.96 7.49
N ASP A 112 3.19 6.99 7.52
CA ASP A 112 3.72 7.59 8.75
C ASP A 112 2.68 8.47 9.45
N GLY A 113 1.69 8.98 8.70
CA GLY A 113 0.57 9.73 9.21
C GLY A 113 -0.55 9.87 8.18
N VAL A 114 -1.78 10.05 8.67
CA VAL A 114 -2.94 10.46 7.88
C VAL A 114 -3.09 11.98 7.99
N ALA A 115 -3.54 12.66 6.93
CA ALA A 115 -3.85 14.08 7.01
C ALA A 115 -4.87 14.36 8.13
N ALA A 116 -4.58 15.32 9.01
CA ALA A 116 -5.27 15.48 10.29
C ALA A 116 -6.78 15.75 10.17
N ASP A 117 -7.19 16.41 9.09
CA ASP A 117 -8.56 16.74 8.77
C ASP A 117 -9.29 15.65 7.98
N LEU A 118 -8.60 14.59 7.54
CA LEU A 118 -9.18 13.51 6.73
C LEU A 118 -9.99 12.54 7.59
N GLN A 119 -11.28 12.40 7.30
CA GLN A 119 -12.18 11.49 8.02
C GLN A 119 -12.97 10.59 7.07
N VAL A 120 -13.41 9.44 7.57
CA VAL A 120 -14.31 8.55 6.85
C VAL A 120 -15.60 9.29 6.48
N GLY A 121 -16.06 9.10 5.25
CA GLY A 121 -17.21 9.78 4.66
C GLY A 121 -16.86 11.10 3.96
N MET A 122 -15.65 11.63 4.13
CA MET A 122 -15.23 12.84 3.42
C MET A 122 -14.98 12.57 1.94
N ARG A 123 -15.38 13.53 1.11
CA ARG A 123 -15.00 13.54 -0.30
C ARG A 123 -13.61 14.15 -0.46
N VAL A 124 -12.79 13.53 -1.30
CA VAL A 124 -11.46 14.03 -1.67
C VAL A 124 -11.37 14.20 -3.17
N GLU A 125 -10.59 15.19 -3.60
CA GLU A 125 -10.28 15.41 -5.01
C GLU A 125 -8.97 14.71 -5.41
N ALA A 126 -8.81 14.41 -6.70
CA ALA A 126 -7.57 13.86 -7.21
C ALA A 126 -6.40 14.84 -6.93
N GLY A 127 -5.28 14.32 -6.43
CA GLY A 127 -4.12 15.13 -6.04
C GLY A 127 -4.21 15.72 -4.62
N GLN A 128 -5.34 15.61 -3.92
CA GLN A 128 -5.43 16.04 -2.52
C GLN A 128 -4.50 15.20 -1.63
N VAL A 129 -3.74 15.85 -0.74
CA VAL A 129 -2.90 15.14 0.24
C VAL A 129 -3.81 14.41 1.23
N ILE A 130 -3.53 13.13 1.46
CA ILE A 130 -4.31 12.25 2.35
C ILE A 130 -3.45 11.64 3.45
N GLY A 131 -2.14 11.73 3.36
CA GLY A 131 -1.21 11.19 4.33
C GLY A 131 0.23 11.34 3.87
N TYR A 132 1.11 10.60 4.53
CA TYR A 132 2.55 10.72 4.34
C TYR A 132 3.21 9.36 4.36
N VAL A 133 4.21 9.17 3.48
CA VAL A 133 4.99 7.94 3.38
C VAL A 133 5.67 7.62 4.72
N GLY A 134 5.66 6.34 5.09
CA GLY A 134 6.32 5.79 6.26
C GLY A 134 6.76 4.36 6.03
N ASN A 135 6.82 3.57 7.10
CA ASN A 135 7.13 2.14 7.06
C ASN A 135 6.21 1.32 8.00
N THR A 136 5.07 1.87 8.41
CA THR A 136 4.22 1.23 9.43
C THR A 136 3.70 -0.13 8.96
N GLY A 137 3.62 -1.10 9.88
CA GLY A 137 3.16 -2.47 9.61
C GLY A 137 4.18 -3.36 8.90
N THR A 138 5.25 -2.79 8.32
CA THR A 138 6.36 -3.58 7.78
C THR A 138 7.11 -4.30 8.90
N PRO A 139 7.76 -5.44 8.64
CA PRO A 139 8.66 -6.04 9.62
C PRO A 139 9.74 -5.06 10.11
N GLN A 140 10.21 -4.17 9.23
CA GLN A 140 11.26 -3.20 9.53
C GLN A 140 10.83 -2.11 10.52
N GLU A 141 9.55 -1.80 10.64
CA GLU A 141 9.07 -0.96 11.74
C GLU A 141 9.52 -1.50 13.11
N VAL A 142 9.61 -2.84 13.24
CA VAL A 142 9.99 -3.52 14.47
C VAL A 142 11.49 -3.84 14.51
N THR A 143 12.06 -4.37 13.42
CA THR A 143 13.41 -4.93 13.43
C THR A 143 14.50 -3.94 13.06
N ALA A 144 14.15 -2.87 12.34
CA ALA A 144 15.08 -1.86 11.82
C ALA A 144 14.35 -0.50 11.73
N PRO A 145 13.99 0.11 12.88
CA PRO A 145 13.18 1.31 12.91
C PRO A 145 13.83 2.44 12.10
N ASP A 146 12.98 3.30 11.53
CA ASP A 146 13.37 4.40 10.65
C ASP A 146 14.14 4.00 9.37
N THR A 147 13.83 2.82 8.81
CA THR A 147 14.36 2.36 7.52
C THR A 147 13.23 1.88 6.59
N GLU A 148 13.57 1.60 5.32
CA GLU A 148 12.68 1.00 4.31
C GLU A 148 11.36 1.76 4.08
N PHE A 149 11.41 3.10 4.08
CA PHE A 149 10.24 3.93 3.80
C PHE A 149 9.76 3.77 2.36
N HIS A 150 8.47 3.50 2.19
CA HIS A 150 7.83 3.40 0.88
C HIS A 150 6.31 3.55 1.01
N LEU A 151 5.66 3.83 -0.12
CA LEU A 151 4.21 3.73 -0.23
C LEU A 151 3.86 2.37 -0.84
N HIS A 152 3.07 1.57 -0.13
CA HIS A 152 2.34 0.47 -0.74
C HIS A 152 0.97 0.97 -1.22
N PHE A 153 0.71 0.83 -2.53
CA PHE A 153 -0.51 1.33 -3.16
C PHE A 153 -1.24 0.23 -3.91
N GLU A 154 -2.51 0.03 -3.55
CA GLU A 154 -3.38 -0.95 -4.20
C GLU A 154 -4.49 -0.25 -4.99
N ILE A 155 -4.82 -0.81 -6.16
CA ILE A 155 -6.09 -0.58 -6.83
C ILE A 155 -6.89 -1.87 -6.65
N ARG A 156 -8.05 -1.80 -5.97
CA ARG A 156 -8.96 -2.93 -5.75
C ARG A 156 -10.17 -2.78 -6.66
N VAL A 157 -10.61 -3.90 -7.25
CA VAL A 157 -11.82 -4.01 -8.07
C VAL A 157 -12.65 -5.17 -7.51
N GLY A 158 -13.77 -4.84 -6.88
CA GLY A 158 -14.50 -5.79 -6.03
C GLY A 158 -13.60 -6.32 -4.91
N ASP A 159 -13.59 -7.64 -4.73
CA ASP A 159 -12.80 -8.29 -3.68
C ASP A 159 -11.35 -8.60 -4.07
N SER A 160 -10.90 -8.19 -5.27
CA SER A 160 -9.55 -8.48 -5.79
C SER A 160 -8.70 -7.22 -5.95
N TYR A 161 -7.38 -7.38 -5.91
CA TYR A 161 -6.44 -6.35 -6.38
C TYR A 161 -6.26 -6.42 -7.91
N LEU A 162 -5.94 -5.26 -8.49
CA LEU A 162 -5.72 -5.09 -9.92
C LEU A 162 -4.52 -5.92 -10.37
N GLY A 163 -4.75 -6.80 -11.34
CA GLY A 163 -3.71 -7.62 -11.93
C GLY A 163 -3.48 -8.96 -11.23
N LYS A 164 -4.29 -9.33 -10.24
CA LYS A 164 -4.23 -10.66 -9.59
C LYS A 164 -4.21 -11.78 -10.62
N GLY A 165 -3.17 -12.61 -10.55
CA GLY A 165 -3.00 -13.80 -11.40
C GLY A 165 -2.63 -13.52 -12.85
N LEU A 166 -2.47 -12.26 -13.25
CA LEU A 166 -2.04 -11.93 -14.61
C LEU A 166 -0.56 -12.30 -14.83
N PRO A 167 -0.21 -12.79 -16.04
CA PRO A 167 1.19 -12.85 -16.48
C PRO A 167 1.84 -11.46 -16.46
N TYR A 168 3.17 -11.43 -16.32
CA TYR A 168 3.92 -10.19 -16.14
C TYR A 168 3.66 -9.14 -17.24
N ASP A 169 3.69 -9.53 -18.51
CA ASP A 169 3.52 -8.59 -19.62
C ASP A 169 2.11 -7.97 -19.64
N GLU A 170 1.09 -8.77 -19.34
CA GLU A 170 -0.30 -8.30 -19.22
C GLU A 170 -0.48 -7.40 -18.01
N LEU A 171 0.12 -7.76 -16.87
CA LEU A 171 0.14 -6.94 -15.66
C LEU A 171 0.74 -5.56 -15.95
N VAL A 172 1.91 -5.52 -16.58
CA VAL A 172 2.57 -4.24 -16.94
C VAL A 172 1.69 -3.41 -17.88
N ALA A 173 1.04 -4.02 -18.87
CA ALA A 173 0.14 -3.31 -19.77
C ALA A 173 -1.07 -2.72 -19.03
N VAL A 174 -1.67 -3.48 -18.11
CA VAL A 174 -2.80 -3.03 -17.28
C VAL A 174 -2.38 -1.89 -16.36
N LEU A 175 -1.24 -2.01 -15.68
CA LEU A 175 -0.73 -0.95 -14.79
C LEU A 175 -0.40 0.32 -15.56
N ARG A 176 0.25 0.23 -16.74
CA ARG A 176 0.52 1.42 -17.56
C ARG A 176 -0.76 2.18 -17.95
N ARG A 177 -1.86 1.48 -18.19
CA ARG A 177 -3.18 2.10 -18.44
C ARG A 177 -3.80 2.67 -17.17
N ALA A 178 -3.67 2.00 -16.04
CA ALA A 178 -4.23 2.46 -14.78
C ALA A 178 -3.51 3.71 -14.21
N PHE A 179 -2.22 3.85 -14.53
CA PHE A 179 -1.37 4.96 -14.09
C PHE A 179 -1.11 6.01 -15.18
N SER A 180 -1.75 5.90 -16.34
CA SER A 180 -1.67 6.97 -17.36
C SER A 180 -2.35 8.24 -16.84
N PRO A 181 -1.84 9.43 -17.19
CA PRO A 181 -2.48 10.71 -16.87
C PRO A 181 -3.93 10.80 -17.34
#